data_AF-F8AXN6-F1
#
_entry.id   AF-F8AXN6-F1
#
_cell.length_a   1.000
_cell.length_b   1.000
_cell.length_c   1.000
_cell.angle_alpha   90.00
_cell.angle_beta   90.00
_cell.angle_gamma   90.00
#
_symmetry.space_group_name_H-M   'P 1'
#
loop_
_entity.id
_entity.type
_entity.pdbx_description
1 polymer ?
#
loop_
_entity_poly.entity_id
_entity_poly.type
_entity_poly.pdbx_seq_one_letter_code
_entity_poly.pdbx_strand_id
1 'polypeptide(L)'
;MLPPLNPAEVGAMVGLPAAGAIDAYLVTGGLPLICQEWGSGQSVESFLAVSLADPTSALLVSGERSLAAEFPGYIQARTVLAAIGNGERTWSGVRAAASAGAEPMAASSLTSALRLLEAKRVVAVDTPLSARPAAKERRYRVADPYLRFYLAYLAAGLPLVERGRGDLLLRQVKRSWYAWRGRAVEPLIREALLRMAPELGWPEVEAVGGWWNRQNNPEIDVVGADREGAANRIIFAGSIKWQSTQPFDQHDYAALVRDVTAVPGFDTSTELLAISRTGTVAGVPAHSIGTEDLLTAWRSLPRNGHPA
;
A
#
# COMPACT_ATOMS: atom_id res chain seq x y z
N MET A 1 -3.12 -24.28 1.93
CA MET A 1 -2.58 -23.27 1.00
C MET A 1 -1.18 -22.92 1.46
N LEU A 2 -0.24 -22.72 0.54
CA LEU A 2 1.04 -22.11 0.89
C LEU A 2 0.77 -20.66 1.33
N PRO A 3 1.40 -20.18 2.40
CA PRO A 3 1.26 -18.79 2.81
C PRO A 3 1.82 -17.86 1.73
N PRO A 4 1.32 -16.62 1.62
CA PRO A 4 1.88 -15.63 0.72
C PRO A 4 3.39 -15.44 0.96
N LEU A 5 4.12 -15.27 -0.13
CA LEU A 5 5.54 -14.92 -0.13
C LEU A 5 5.69 -13.48 0.35
N ASN A 6 6.71 -13.19 1.13
CA ASN A 6 7.09 -11.81 1.47
C ASN A 6 7.80 -11.13 0.27
N PRO A 7 8.01 -9.81 0.28
CA PRO A 7 8.66 -9.09 -0.82
C PRO A 7 10.04 -9.62 -1.22
N ALA A 8 10.87 -10.05 -0.26
CA ALA A 8 12.18 -10.63 -0.54
C ALA A 8 12.07 -12.01 -1.21
N GLU A 9 11.14 -12.84 -0.74
CA GLU A 9 10.81 -14.14 -1.33
C GLU A 9 10.26 -13.98 -2.76
N VAL A 10 9.37 -13.00 -2.99
CA VAL A 10 8.90 -12.65 -4.34
C VAL A 10 10.08 -12.24 -5.22
N GLY A 11 10.93 -11.32 -4.77
CA GLY A 11 12.10 -10.88 -5.52
C GLY A 11 13.03 -12.02 -5.92
N ALA A 12 13.29 -12.95 -5.00
CA ALA A 12 14.08 -14.15 -5.27
C ALA A 12 13.41 -15.08 -6.29
N MET A 13 12.08 -15.27 -6.18
CA MET A 13 11.32 -16.13 -7.08
C MET A 13 11.24 -15.58 -8.51
N VAL A 14 11.02 -14.28 -8.66
CA VAL A 14 10.82 -13.65 -9.98
C VAL A 14 12.12 -13.07 -10.58
N GLY A 15 13.24 -13.16 -9.86
CA GLY A 15 14.56 -12.72 -10.35
C GLY A 15 14.67 -11.22 -10.61
N LEU A 16 14.03 -10.38 -9.78
CA LEU A 16 14.06 -8.92 -9.92
C LEU A 16 14.89 -8.24 -8.82
N PRO A 17 15.56 -7.11 -9.12
CA PRO A 17 16.20 -6.26 -8.12
C PRO A 17 15.17 -5.62 -7.19
N ALA A 18 15.60 -5.04 -6.06
CA ALA A 18 14.68 -4.64 -4.99
C ALA A 18 13.50 -3.75 -5.42
N ALA A 19 13.74 -2.74 -6.26
CA ALA A 19 12.68 -1.89 -6.78
C ALA A 19 11.63 -2.69 -7.58
N GLY A 20 12.08 -3.66 -8.40
CA GLY A 20 11.21 -4.53 -9.18
C GLY A 20 10.52 -5.60 -8.31
N ALA A 21 11.20 -6.12 -7.29
CA ALA A 21 10.63 -7.07 -6.34
C ALA A 21 9.47 -6.45 -5.54
N ILE A 22 9.64 -5.21 -5.07
CA ILE A 22 8.57 -4.45 -4.41
C ILE A 22 7.41 -4.21 -5.37
N ASP A 23 7.68 -3.71 -6.59
CA ASP A 23 6.64 -3.46 -7.59
C ASP A 23 5.89 -4.77 -7.97
N ALA A 24 6.58 -5.91 -8.06
CA ALA A 24 5.98 -7.23 -8.28
C ALA A 24 5.13 -7.67 -7.10
N TYR A 25 5.60 -7.51 -5.86
CA TYR A 25 4.84 -7.81 -4.66
C TYR A 25 3.53 -6.99 -4.57
N LEU A 26 3.54 -5.73 -4.99
CA LEU A 26 2.32 -4.91 -5.05
C LEU A 26 1.29 -5.45 -6.05
N VAL A 27 1.74 -6.11 -7.12
CA VAL A 27 0.86 -6.70 -8.14
C VAL A 27 0.38 -8.08 -7.72
N THR A 28 1.24 -8.91 -7.13
CA THR A 28 0.95 -10.32 -6.85
C THR A 28 0.47 -10.59 -5.43
N GLY A 29 0.67 -9.65 -4.49
CA GLY A 29 0.43 -9.86 -3.06
C GLY A 29 1.26 -11.00 -2.47
N GLY A 30 2.30 -11.46 -3.17
CA GLY A 30 3.05 -12.66 -2.81
C GLY A 30 2.31 -13.97 -3.05
N LEU A 31 1.19 -13.98 -3.77
CA LEU A 31 0.46 -15.22 -4.05
C LEU A 31 1.31 -16.15 -4.94
N PRO A 32 1.69 -17.36 -4.46
CA PRO A 32 2.63 -18.21 -5.18
C PRO A 32 2.18 -18.56 -6.61
N LEU A 33 0.89 -18.79 -6.83
CA LEU A 33 0.35 -19.11 -8.16
C LEU A 33 0.58 -17.97 -9.17
N ILE A 34 0.45 -16.72 -8.73
CA ILE A 34 0.68 -15.56 -9.61
C ILE A 34 2.18 -15.39 -9.83
N CYS A 35 3.00 -15.54 -8.78
CA CYS A 35 4.46 -15.44 -8.89
C CYS A 35 5.06 -16.53 -9.80
N GLN A 36 4.46 -17.71 -9.90
CA GLN A 36 4.91 -18.80 -10.78
C GLN A 36 4.73 -18.48 -12.27
N GLU A 37 3.71 -17.71 -12.62
CA GLU A 37 3.50 -17.24 -14.01
C GLU A 37 4.41 -16.06 -14.37
N TRP A 38 5.07 -15.45 -13.38
CA TRP A 38 5.98 -14.34 -13.60
C TRP A 38 7.32 -14.85 -14.14
N GLY A 39 7.63 -14.52 -15.40
CA GLY A 39 8.89 -14.90 -16.02
C GLY A 39 10.09 -14.27 -15.30
N SER A 40 11.16 -15.03 -15.09
CA SER A 40 12.35 -14.52 -14.39
C SER A 40 12.91 -13.25 -15.06
N GLY A 41 13.11 -12.19 -14.28
CA GLY A 41 13.60 -10.89 -14.74
C GLY A 41 12.59 -10.07 -15.56
N GLN A 42 11.36 -10.54 -15.72
CA GLN A 42 10.32 -9.86 -16.51
C GLN A 42 9.85 -8.58 -15.80
N SER A 43 9.71 -7.50 -16.58
CA SER A 43 9.15 -6.25 -16.06
C SER A 43 7.66 -6.38 -15.72
N VAL A 44 7.14 -5.51 -14.85
CA VAL A 44 5.70 -5.46 -14.54
C VAL A 44 4.86 -5.31 -15.81
N GLU A 45 5.26 -4.42 -16.73
CA GLU A 45 4.52 -4.20 -17.97
C GLU A 45 4.48 -5.46 -18.83
N SER A 46 5.62 -6.12 -18.98
CA SER A 46 5.73 -7.37 -19.74
C SER A 46 4.90 -8.48 -19.11
N PHE A 47 4.92 -8.62 -17.78
CA PHE A 47 4.11 -9.60 -17.06
C PHE A 47 2.63 -9.35 -17.29
N LEU A 48 2.17 -8.11 -17.07
CA LEU A 48 0.77 -7.75 -17.29
C LEU A 48 0.36 -7.95 -18.76
N ALA A 49 1.22 -7.66 -19.73
CA ALA A 49 0.91 -7.89 -21.15
C ALA A 49 0.61 -9.36 -21.46
N VAL A 50 1.37 -10.29 -20.85
CA VAL A 50 1.16 -11.74 -20.99
C VAL A 50 -0.09 -12.19 -20.23
N SER A 51 -0.20 -11.85 -18.93
CA SER A 51 -1.31 -12.29 -18.10
C SER A 51 -2.66 -11.74 -18.59
N LEU A 52 -2.71 -10.50 -19.07
CA LEU A 52 -3.95 -9.88 -19.57
C LEU A 52 -4.33 -10.36 -20.99
N ALA A 53 -3.47 -11.12 -21.67
CA ALA A 53 -3.81 -11.78 -22.93
C ALA A 53 -4.53 -13.12 -22.71
N ASP A 54 -4.48 -13.67 -21.49
CA ASP A 54 -5.08 -14.95 -21.12
C ASP A 54 -6.13 -14.76 -20.00
N PRO A 55 -7.44 -14.92 -20.29
CA PRO A 55 -8.50 -14.81 -19.28
C PRO A 55 -8.40 -15.87 -18.18
N THR A 56 -7.61 -16.93 -18.39
CA THR A 56 -7.40 -18.01 -17.43
C THR A 56 -6.12 -17.87 -16.60
N SER A 57 -5.34 -16.80 -16.81
CA SER A 57 -4.13 -16.54 -16.01
C SER A 57 -4.43 -16.50 -14.52
N ALA A 58 -3.48 -16.96 -13.71
CA ALA A 58 -3.59 -16.91 -12.25
C ALA A 58 -3.87 -15.48 -11.76
N LEU A 59 -3.29 -14.47 -12.42
CA LEU A 59 -3.51 -13.06 -12.10
C LEU A 59 -5.00 -12.66 -12.11
N LEU A 60 -5.81 -13.21 -13.02
CA LEU A 60 -7.24 -12.89 -13.12
C LEU A 60 -8.08 -13.84 -12.26
N VAL A 61 -7.84 -15.14 -12.40
CA VAL A 61 -8.64 -16.18 -11.77
C VAL A 61 -8.51 -16.15 -10.24
N SER A 62 -7.33 -15.83 -9.70
CA SER A 62 -7.13 -15.76 -8.24
C SER A 62 -8.04 -14.73 -7.57
N GLY A 63 -8.28 -13.58 -8.20
CA GLY A 63 -9.03 -12.48 -7.58
C GLY A 63 -10.52 -12.74 -7.57
N GLU A 64 -11.06 -13.29 -8.66
CA GLU A 64 -12.44 -13.75 -8.72
C GLU A 64 -12.72 -14.81 -7.65
N ARG A 65 -11.83 -15.81 -7.55
CA ARG A 65 -11.96 -16.89 -6.57
C ARG A 65 -11.86 -16.37 -5.13
N SER A 66 -10.91 -15.48 -4.84
CA SER A 66 -10.77 -14.87 -3.52
C SER A 66 -12.03 -14.10 -3.12
N LEU A 67 -12.59 -13.27 -4.01
CA LEU A 67 -13.82 -12.53 -3.71
C LEU A 67 -15.04 -13.44 -3.55
N ALA A 68 -15.17 -14.49 -4.37
CA ALA A 68 -16.26 -15.44 -4.29
C ALA A 68 -16.21 -16.27 -3.00
N ALA A 69 -15.01 -16.67 -2.57
CA ALA A 69 -14.81 -17.47 -1.36
C ALA A 69 -15.00 -16.67 -0.07
N GLU A 70 -14.52 -15.42 -0.02
CA GLU A 70 -14.55 -14.60 1.20
C GLU A 70 -15.91 -13.97 1.49
N PHE A 71 -16.67 -13.65 0.43
CA PHE A 71 -17.92 -12.88 0.56
C PHE A 71 -19.12 -13.51 -0.18
N PRO A 72 -19.43 -14.81 0.03
CA PRO A 72 -20.65 -15.40 -0.51
C PRO A 72 -21.87 -14.76 0.15
N GLY A 73 -22.73 -14.11 -0.63
CA GLY A 73 -23.99 -13.49 -0.16
C GLY A 73 -23.87 -12.10 0.47
N TYR A 74 -22.66 -11.53 0.63
CA TYR A 74 -22.48 -10.19 1.21
C TYR A 74 -22.36 -9.09 0.14
N ILE A 75 -23.48 -8.83 -0.57
CA ILE A 75 -23.52 -7.84 -1.67
C ILE A 75 -22.98 -6.48 -1.23
N GLN A 76 -23.43 -5.97 -0.08
CA GLN A 76 -23.00 -4.65 0.43
C GLN A 76 -21.49 -4.62 0.75
N ALA A 77 -20.93 -5.68 1.33
CA ALA A 77 -19.50 -5.76 1.59
C ALA A 77 -18.69 -5.76 0.29
N ARG A 78 -19.14 -6.47 -0.74
CA ARG A 78 -18.51 -6.45 -2.07
C ARG A 78 -18.57 -5.05 -2.71
N THR A 79 -19.71 -4.37 -2.61
CA THR A 79 -19.85 -2.99 -3.11
C THR A 79 -18.91 -2.02 -2.39
N VAL A 80 -18.84 -2.10 -1.06
CA VAL A 80 -17.95 -1.27 -0.25
C VAL A 80 -16.48 -1.58 -0.55
N LEU A 81 -16.13 -2.86 -0.67
CA LEU A 81 -14.78 -3.28 -1.02
C LEU A 81 -14.36 -2.76 -2.40
N ALA A 82 -15.23 -2.86 -3.41
CA ALA A 82 -14.99 -2.28 -4.74
C ALA A 82 -14.85 -0.76 -4.69
N ALA A 83 -15.64 -0.07 -3.86
CA ALA A 83 -15.53 1.38 -3.68
C ALA A 83 -14.17 1.81 -3.09
N ILE A 84 -13.60 1.01 -2.19
CA ILE A 84 -12.25 1.22 -1.63
C ILE A 84 -11.14 0.81 -2.63
N GLY A 85 -11.42 -0.10 -3.56
CA GLY A 85 -10.45 -0.61 -4.53
C GLY A 85 -9.66 0.44 -5.31
N ASN A 86 -10.27 1.60 -5.57
CA ASN A 86 -9.62 2.73 -6.26
C ASN A 86 -8.67 3.56 -5.39
N GLY A 87 -8.38 3.12 -4.17
CA GLY A 87 -7.44 3.78 -3.27
C GLY A 87 -8.04 4.09 -1.90
N GLU A 88 -7.17 4.58 -1.04
CA GLU A 88 -7.51 4.97 0.31
C GLU A 88 -8.61 6.05 0.32
N ARG A 89 -9.62 5.88 1.18
CA ARG A 89 -10.79 6.79 1.23
C ARG A 89 -11.25 7.06 2.66
N THR A 90 -11.75 8.26 2.89
CA THR A 90 -12.53 8.58 4.09
C THR A 90 -13.88 7.87 4.06
N TRP A 91 -14.55 7.75 5.20
CA TRP A 91 -15.90 7.16 5.27
C TRP A 91 -16.88 7.79 4.27
N SER A 92 -16.88 9.12 4.15
CA SER A 92 -17.72 9.85 3.19
C SER A 92 -17.30 9.56 1.74
N GLY A 93 -16.00 9.44 1.48
CA GLY A 93 -15.48 9.07 0.16
C GLY A 93 -15.85 7.65 -0.25
N VAL A 94 -15.88 6.70 0.70
CA VAL A 94 -16.37 5.33 0.46
C VAL A 94 -17.87 5.37 0.17
N ARG A 95 -18.67 6.07 0.99
CA ARG A 95 -20.12 6.18 0.77
C ARG A 95 -20.48 6.74 -0.60
N ALA A 96 -19.79 7.81 -1.01
CA ALA A 96 -20.00 8.45 -2.30
C ALA A 96 -19.68 7.49 -3.46
N ALA A 97 -18.54 6.80 -3.40
CA ALA A 97 -18.16 5.85 -4.45
C ALA A 97 -19.05 4.60 -4.48
N ALA A 98 -19.46 4.08 -3.33
CA ALA A 98 -20.32 2.91 -3.24
C ALA A 98 -21.77 3.19 -3.69
N SER A 99 -22.13 4.47 -3.81
CA SER A 99 -23.45 4.93 -4.30
C SER A 99 -23.38 5.47 -5.74
N ALA A 100 -22.23 5.37 -6.41
CA ALA A 100 -22.06 5.89 -7.76
C ALA A 100 -22.95 5.09 -8.73
N GLY A 101 -23.99 5.72 -9.27
CA GLY A 101 -24.92 5.10 -10.21
C GLY A 101 -26.06 4.27 -9.57
N ALA A 102 -26.28 4.42 -8.25
CA ALA A 102 -27.36 3.74 -7.53
C ALA A 102 -27.93 4.65 -6.40
N GLU A 103 -28.98 4.18 -5.73
CA GLU A 103 -29.50 4.84 -4.52
C GLU A 103 -28.42 4.99 -3.44
N PRO A 104 -28.39 6.12 -2.70
CA PRO A 104 -27.41 6.34 -1.66
C PRO A 104 -27.42 5.23 -0.61
N MET A 105 -26.27 4.59 -0.42
CA MET A 105 -26.12 3.57 0.61
C MET A 105 -26.45 4.14 1.99
N ALA A 106 -27.28 3.43 2.75
CA ALA A 106 -27.60 3.78 4.12
C ALA A 106 -26.33 3.80 4.99
N ALA A 107 -26.21 4.78 5.88
CA ALA A 107 -25.03 4.94 6.73
C ALA A 107 -24.79 3.74 7.66
N SER A 108 -25.85 3.12 8.16
CA SER A 108 -25.79 1.90 8.97
C SER A 108 -25.26 0.72 8.16
N SER A 109 -25.74 0.53 6.92
CA SER A 109 -25.26 -0.50 6.01
C SER A 109 -23.77 -0.37 5.69
N LEU A 110 -23.30 0.85 5.38
CA LEU A 110 -21.87 1.11 5.15
C LEU A 110 -21.05 0.77 6.40
N THR A 111 -21.52 1.18 7.59
CA THR A 111 -20.80 0.92 8.85
C THR A 111 -20.72 -0.58 9.15
N SER A 112 -21.80 -1.34 8.95
CA SER A 112 -21.81 -2.79 9.11
C SER A 112 -20.90 -3.50 8.10
N ALA A 113 -20.91 -3.06 6.84
CA ALA A 113 -20.03 -3.59 5.80
C ALA A 113 -18.55 -3.34 6.11
N LEU A 114 -18.18 -2.11 6.51
CA LEU A 114 -16.80 -1.78 6.90
C LEU A 114 -16.34 -2.59 8.12
N ARG A 115 -17.18 -2.74 9.15
CA ARG A 115 -16.86 -3.58 10.32
C ARG A 115 -16.63 -5.03 9.94
N LEU A 116 -17.44 -5.59 9.04
CA LEU A 116 -17.26 -6.95 8.55
C LEU A 116 -15.94 -7.10 7.78
N LEU A 117 -15.63 -6.15 6.89
CA LEU A 117 -14.40 -6.15 6.09
C LEU A 117 -13.14 -5.99 6.96
N GLU A 118 -13.21 -5.14 7.99
CA GLU A 118 -12.16 -4.95 9.00
C GLU A 118 -11.97 -6.21 9.84
N ALA A 119 -13.05 -6.82 10.34
CA ALA A 119 -12.99 -8.06 11.12
C ALA A 119 -12.38 -9.23 10.32
N LYS A 120 -12.64 -9.28 9.01
CA LYS A 120 -12.02 -10.24 8.08
C LYS A 120 -10.60 -9.86 7.64
N ARG A 121 -10.07 -8.73 8.11
CA ARG A 121 -8.75 -8.18 7.74
C ARG A 121 -8.57 -7.94 6.22
N VAL A 122 -9.68 -7.75 5.50
CA VAL A 122 -9.64 -7.42 4.05
C VAL A 122 -9.50 -5.92 3.86
N VAL A 123 -10.02 -5.13 4.80
CA VAL A 123 -9.84 -3.67 4.85
C VAL A 123 -9.04 -3.30 6.10
N ALA A 124 -8.02 -2.46 5.91
CA ALA A 124 -7.30 -1.81 6.98
C ALA A 124 -7.87 -0.40 7.20
N VAL A 125 -7.83 0.05 8.47
CA VAL A 125 -8.23 1.39 8.88
C VAL A 125 -6.98 2.12 9.35
N ASP A 126 -6.50 3.04 8.52
CA ASP A 126 -5.37 3.88 8.89
C ASP A 126 -5.88 5.12 9.66
N THR A 127 -5.16 5.48 10.72
CA THR A 127 -5.38 6.69 11.52
C THR A 127 -4.09 7.49 11.60
N PRO A 128 -4.15 8.83 11.70
CA PRO A 128 -2.95 9.63 11.79
C PRO A 128 -2.19 9.28 13.09
N LEU A 129 -0.91 8.93 12.95
CA LEU A 129 -0.05 8.58 14.08
C LEU A 129 0.36 9.84 14.84
N SER A 130 0.54 9.77 16.17
CA SER A 130 0.77 10.94 17.03
C SER A 130 -0.41 11.91 17.12
N ALA A 131 -1.61 11.44 16.80
CA ALA A 131 -2.85 12.18 16.99
C ALA A 131 -3.84 11.35 17.81
N ARG A 132 -4.72 12.04 18.55
CA ARG A 132 -5.85 11.37 19.20
C ARG A 132 -6.76 10.81 18.10
N PRO A 133 -7.10 9.52 18.10
CA PRO A 133 -7.91 8.94 17.04
C PRO A 133 -9.26 9.64 16.90
N ALA A 134 -9.48 10.32 15.78
CA ALA A 134 -10.77 10.89 15.42
C ALA A 134 -11.41 10.06 14.31
N ALA A 135 -12.68 9.67 14.50
CA ALA A 135 -13.40 8.85 13.50
C ALA A 135 -13.45 9.49 12.10
N LYS A 136 -13.40 10.83 12.02
CA LYS A 136 -13.42 11.59 10.76
C LYS A 136 -12.08 11.57 10.00
N GLU A 137 -11.01 11.20 10.69
CA GLU A 137 -9.66 11.12 10.13
C GLU A 137 -9.29 9.69 9.73
N ARG A 138 -10.19 8.72 9.98
CA ARG A 138 -10.02 7.34 9.53
C ARG A 138 -10.02 7.26 8.01
N ARG A 139 -9.08 6.47 7.50
CA ARG A 139 -8.92 6.17 6.09
C ARG A 139 -9.01 4.67 5.91
N TYR A 140 -9.79 4.24 4.94
CA TYR A 140 -10.03 2.83 4.63
C TYR A 140 -9.24 2.47 3.37
N ARG A 141 -8.49 1.37 3.43
CA ARG A 141 -7.78 0.79 2.28
C ARG A 141 -7.96 -0.71 2.24
N VAL A 142 -7.83 -1.30 1.05
CA VAL A 142 -7.70 -2.76 0.91
C VAL A 142 -6.36 -3.16 1.52
N ALA A 143 -6.38 -4.13 2.43
CA ALA A 143 -5.20 -4.55 3.19
C ALA A 143 -4.26 -5.42 2.35
N ASP A 144 -4.82 -6.37 1.61
CA ASP A 144 -4.07 -7.28 0.75
C ASP A 144 -3.59 -6.56 -0.54
N PRO A 145 -2.28 -6.58 -0.86
CA PRO A 145 -1.75 -5.87 -2.02
C PRO A 145 -2.32 -6.38 -3.35
N TYR A 146 -2.51 -7.71 -3.49
CA TYR A 146 -3.07 -8.29 -4.71
C TYR A 146 -4.52 -7.86 -4.91
N LEU A 147 -5.39 -7.98 -3.89
CA LEU A 147 -6.77 -7.54 -3.97
C LEU A 147 -6.85 -6.03 -4.24
N ARG A 148 -5.93 -5.24 -3.70
CA ARG A 148 -5.84 -3.80 -4.01
C ARG A 148 -5.56 -3.56 -5.49
N PHE A 149 -4.63 -4.31 -6.11
CA PHE A 149 -4.37 -4.23 -7.55
C PHE A 149 -5.55 -4.75 -8.38
N TYR A 150 -6.11 -5.88 -7.98
CA TYR A 150 -7.25 -6.52 -8.64
C TYR A 150 -8.47 -5.59 -8.67
N LEU A 151 -8.84 -4.99 -7.54
CA LEU A 151 -10.00 -4.10 -7.46
C LEU A 151 -9.78 -2.75 -8.15
N ALA A 152 -8.54 -2.25 -8.18
CA ALA A 152 -8.21 -1.01 -8.88
C ALA A 152 -8.27 -1.15 -10.41
N TYR A 153 -7.93 -2.33 -10.96
CA TYR A 153 -7.75 -2.52 -12.39
C TYR A 153 -8.48 -3.72 -12.96
N LEU A 154 -8.21 -4.91 -12.42
CA LEU A 154 -8.59 -6.18 -13.05
C LEU A 154 -10.10 -6.42 -13.00
N ALA A 155 -10.74 -6.14 -11.86
CA ALA A 155 -12.17 -6.39 -11.66
C ALA A 155 -13.04 -5.68 -12.71
N ALA A 156 -12.78 -4.40 -12.99
CA ALA A 156 -13.50 -3.64 -14.00
C ALA A 156 -13.05 -3.94 -15.43
N GLY A 157 -11.80 -4.39 -15.59
CA GLY A 157 -11.19 -4.69 -16.88
C GLY A 157 -11.45 -6.10 -17.39
N LEU A 158 -11.96 -7.02 -16.57
CA LEU A 158 -12.17 -8.43 -16.92
C LEU A 158 -13.01 -8.61 -18.21
N PRO A 159 -14.13 -7.88 -18.44
CA PRO A 159 -14.88 -8.01 -19.69
C PRO A 159 -14.13 -7.53 -20.94
N LEU A 160 -13.03 -6.76 -20.80
CA LEU A 160 -12.16 -6.43 -21.92
C LEU A 160 -11.24 -7.61 -22.23
N VAL A 161 -10.68 -8.25 -21.21
CA VAL A 161 -9.78 -9.41 -21.38
C VAL A 161 -10.52 -10.58 -22.01
N GLU A 162 -11.73 -10.89 -21.54
CA GLU A 162 -12.59 -11.95 -22.10
C GLU A 162 -12.91 -11.75 -23.60
N ARG A 163 -12.89 -10.49 -24.07
CA ARG A 163 -13.08 -10.12 -25.48
C ARG A 163 -11.78 -10.02 -26.27
N GLY A 164 -10.66 -10.48 -25.72
CA GLY A 164 -9.34 -10.41 -26.33
C GLY A 164 -8.75 -8.99 -26.37
N ARG A 165 -9.26 -8.07 -25.54
CA ARG A 165 -8.85 -6.65 -25.50
C ARG A 165 -8.08 -6.29 -24.22
N GLY A 166 -7.27 -7.20 -23.70
CA GLY A 166 -6.36 -6.94 -22.58
C GLY A 166 -5.41 -5.77 -22.83
N ASP A 167 -5.11 -5.45 -24.10
CA ASP A 167 -4.33 -4.28 -24.51
C ASP A 167 -4.94 -2.95 -24.01
N LEU A 168 -6.27 -2.83 -23.99
CA LEU A 168 -6.96 -1.64 -23.49
C LEU A 168 -6.78 -1.50 -21.98
N LEU A 169 -6.93 -2.60 -21.24
CA LEU A 169 -6.73 -2.62 -19.81
C LEU A 169 -5.27 -2.30 -19.46
N LEU A 170 -4.30 -2.89 -20.16
CA LEU A 170 -2.88 -2.57 -19.97
C LEU A 170 -2.61 -1.08 -20.17
N ARG A 171 -3.18 -0.45 -21.22
CA ARG A 171 -3.07 1.00 -21.43
C ARG A 171 -3.65 1.81 -20.27
N GLN A 172 -4.77 1.37 -19.68
CA GLN A 172 -5.34 2.01 -18.50
C GLN A 172 -4.40 1.89 -17.30
N VAL A 173 -3.87 0.69 -17.01
CA VAL A 173 -2.91 0.49 -15.91
C VAL A 173 -1.69 1.40 -16.08
N LYS A 174 -1.11 1.43 -17.29
CA LYS A 174 0.07 2.26 -17.58
C LYS A 174 -0.17 3.76 -17.33
N ARG A 175 -1.37 4.28 -17.61
CA ARG A 175 -1.69 5.71 -17.44
C ARG A 175 -1.68 6.14 -15.97
N SER A 176 -2.10 5.27 -15.05
CA SER A 176 -2.21 5.60 -13.62
C SER A 176 -1.20 4.85 -12.74
N TRP A 177 -0.31 4.05 -13.33
CA TRP A 177 0.64 3.20 -12.61
C TRP A 177 1.45 3.98 -11.57
N TYR A 178 2.02 5.13 -11.93
CA TYR A 178 2.85 5.92 -11.02
C TYR A 178 2.07 6.45 -9.81
N ALA A 179 0.88 7.00 -10.04
CA ALA A 179 0.03 7.52 -8.97
C ALA A 179 -0.46 6.38 -8.05
N TRP A 180 -0.91 5.27 -8.64
CA TRP A 180 -1.39 4.13 -7.88
C TRP A 180 -0.25 3.48 -7.07
N ARG A 181 0.90 3.21 -7.68
CA ARG A 181 2.02 2.54 -7.01
C ARG A 181 2.57 3.38 -5.85
N GLY A 182 2.60 4.71 -6.01
CA GLY A 182 3.07 5.62 -4.97
C GLY A 182 2.26 5.49 -3.68
N ARG A 183 0.93 5.36 -3.80
CA ARG A 183 0.04 5.13 -2.65
C ARG A 183 -0.03 3.65 -2.23
N ALA A 184 0.20 2.73 -3.15
CA ALA A 184 0.15 1.29 -2.88
C ALA A 184 1.34 0.81 -2.06
N VAL A 185 2.51 1.45 -2.23
CA VAL A 185 3.75 1.06 -1.55
C VAL A 185 3.85 1.55 -0.10
N GLU A 186 3.14 2.61 0.29
CA GLU A 186 3.28 3.21 1.62
C GLU A 186 3.11 2.23 2.78
N PRO A 187 2.06 1.37 2.83
CA PRO A 187 1.91 0.43 3.93
C PRO A 187 3.08 -0.55 4.01
N LEU A 188 3.61 -0.97 2.86
CA LEU A 188 4.76 -1.88 2.79
C LEU A 188 6.04 -1.22 3.32
N ILE A 189 6.26 0.05 2.97
CA ILE A 189 7.40 0.83 3.47
C ILE A 189 7.29 1.05 4.97
N ARG A 190 6.11 1.40 5.48
CA ARG A 190 5.89 1.58 6.93
C ARG A 190 6.18 0.29 7.68
N GLU A 191 5.73 -0.85 7.17
CA GLU A 191 6.03 -2.15 7.77
C GLU A 191 7.52 -2.51 7.69
N ALA A 192 8.18 -2.23 6.56
CA ALA A 192 9.63 -2.44 6.42
C ALA A 192 10.43 -1.59 7.43
N LEU A 193 10.07 -0.31 7.57
CA LEU A 193 10.68 0.61 8.53
C LEU A 193 10.50 0.14 9.97
N LEU A 194 9.31 -0.32 10.35
CA LEU A 194 9.07 -0.88 11.68
C LEU A 194 9.97 -2.09 11.95
N ARG A 195 10.15 -2.97 10.95
CA ARG A 195 11.00 -4.17 11.08
C ARG A 195 12.48 -3.84 11.26
N MET A 196 12.99 -2.84 10.53
CA MET A 196 14.41 -2.46 10.57
C MET A 196 14.74 -1.39 11.63
N ALA A 197 13.74 -0.75 12.25
CA ALA A 197 13.96 0.37 13.18
C ALA A 197 14.99 0.06 14.28
N PRO A 198 15.00 -1.13 14.94
CA PRO A 198 16.03 -1.44 15.92
C PRO A 198 17.45 -1.48 15.33
N GLU A 199 17.62 -1.99 14.11
CA GLU A 199 18.90 -2.08 13.41
C GLU A 199 19.40 -0.69 12.94
N LEU A 200 18.48 0.24 12.70
CA LEU A 200 18.77 1.63 12.38
C LEU A 200 19.08 2.51 13.62
N GLY A 201 19.05 1.92 14.83
CA GLY A 201 19.31 2.65 16.07
C GLY A 201 18.08 3.31 16.70
N TRP A 202 16.88 2.89 16.31
CA TRP A 202 15.60 3.35 16.84
C TRP A 202 14.82 2.23 17.54
N PRO A 203 15.39 1.55 18.56
CA PRO A 203 14.73 0.44 19.25
C PRO A 203 13.44 0.83 19.98
N GLU A 204 13.24 2.12 20.26
CA GLU A 204 12.03 2.65 20.89
C GLU A 204 10.84 2.82 19.93
N VAL A 205 11.02 2.60 18.62
CA VAL A 205 9.92 2.72 17.65
C VAL A 205 9.00 1.51 17.77
N GLU A 206 7.81 1.74 18.31
CA GLU A 206 6.77 0.71 18.46
C GLU A 206 5.72 0.79 17.34
N ALA A 207 5.57 1.95 16.69
CA ALA A 207 4.60 2.17 15.63
C ALA A 207 5.17 3.00 14.48
N VAL A 208 4.85 2.61 13.25
CA VAL A 208 5.13 3.39 12.03
C VAL A 208 3.84 3.58 11.23
N GLY A 209 3.49 4.82 10.97
CA GLY A 209 2.24 5.22 10.33
C GLY A 209 2.40 6.43 9.42
N GLY A 210 1.31 6.90 8.83
CA GLY A 210 1.27 8.24 8.24
C GLY A 210 0.68 9.24 9.23
N TRP A 211 0.81 10.53 8.95
CA TRP A 211 0.10 11.58 9.66
C TRP A 211 -0.60 12.51 8.68
N TRP A 212 -1.80 12.94 9.03
CA TRP A 212 -2.55 13.95 8.29
C TRP A 212 -3.46 14.69 9.27
N ASN A 213 -3.72 15.96 8.96
CA ASN A 213 -4.73 16.73 9.67
C ASN A 213 -6.12 16.60 9.02
N ARG A 214 -7.10 17.28 9.61
CA ARG A 214 -8.48 17.30 9.11
C ARG A 214 -8.62 17.93 7.72
N GLN A 215 -7.80 18.92 7.37
CA GLN A 215 -7.80 19.51 6.02
C GLN A 215 -7.08 18.64 4.98
N ASN A 216 -6.47 17.54 5.42
CA ASN A 216 -5.53 16.76 4.63
C ASN A 216 -4.38 17.58 4.03
N ASN A 217 -3.91 18.60 4.74
CA ASN A 217 -2.80 19.42 4.31
C ASN A 217 -2.16 20.13 5.52
N PRO A 218 -0.93 19.78 5.92
CA PRO A 218 -0.05 18.80 5.26
C PRO A 218 -0.42 17.34 5.54
N GLU A 219 0.12 16.45 4.71
CA GLU A 219 0.15 14.99 4.90
C GLU A 219 1.61 14.56 4.95
N ILE A 220 1.97 13.75 5.94
CA ILE A 220 3.30 13.16 6.13
C ILE A 220 3.19 11.66 5.90
N ASP A 221 3.94 11.16 4.92
CA ASP A 221 3.82 9.77 4.45
C ASP A 221 4.23 8.76 5.54
N VAL A 222 5.23 9.13 6.36
CA VAL A 222 5.84 8.25 7.35
C VAL A 222 6.13 9.02 8.64
N VAL A 223 5.71 8.46 9.77
CA VAL A 223 6.03 8.88 11.13
C VAL A 223 6.36 7.62 11.93
N GLY A 224 7.49 7.61 12.63
CA GLY A 224 7.89 6.58 13.58
C GLY A 224 7.75 7.10 15.00
N ALA A 225 7.04 6.38 15.86
CA ALA A 225 6.69 6.83 17.20
C ALA A 225 6.88 5.76 18.28
N ASP A 226 6.93 6.20 19.53
CA ASP A 226 7.09 5.36 20.72
C ASP A 226 5.85 4.53 21.06
N ARG A 227 4.72 4.75 20.38
CA ARG A 227 3.47 3.99 20.52
C ARG A 227 2.49 4.32 19.40
N GLU A 228 1.42 3.53 19.31
CA GLU A 228 0.23 3.89 18.53
C GLU A 228 -0.58 5.05 19.15
N GLY A 229 -1.38 5.73 18.32
CA GLY A 229 -2.27 6.81 18.77
C GLY A 229 -1.54 8.08 19.15
N ALA A 230 -1.83 8.65 20.33
CA ALA A 230 -1.19 9.87 20.82
C ALA A 230 0.18 9.52 21.44
N ALA A 231 1.21 9.56 20.60
CA ALA A 231 2.60 9.33 20.97
C ALA A 231 3.14 10.39 21.93
N ASN A 232 4.11 10.01 22.76
CA ASN A 232 4.86 11.00 23.55
C ASN A 232 6.02 11.59 22.76
N ARG A 233 6.61 10.79 21.85
CA ARG A 233 7.80 11.17 21.10
C ARG A 233 7.70 10.64 19.67
N ILE A 234 8.08 11.49 18.72
CA ILE A 234 8.32 11.08 17.34
C ILE A 234 9.81 10.93 17.14
N ILE A 235 10.22 9.75 16.70
CA ILE A 235 11.62 9.39 16.47
C ILE A 235 12.02 9.85 15.07
N PHE A 236 11.18 9.59 14.07
CA PHE A 236 11.43 10.03 12.71
C PHE A 236 10.14 10.46 11.99
N ALA A 237 10.28 11.33 11.00
CA ALA A 237 9.24 11.69 10.05
C ALA A 237 9.83 11.74 8.63
N GLY A 238 9.06 11.35 7.62
CA GLY A 238 9.62 11.19 6.28
C GLY A 238 8.60 11.33 5.16
N SER A 239 9.14 11.48 3.95
CA SER A 239 8.35 11.44 2.71
C SER A 239 8.83 10.33 1.79
N ILE A 240 7.87 9.74 1.08
CA ILE A 240 8.06 8.63 0.15
C ILE A 240 8.03 9.18 -1.29
N LYS A 241 9.12 8.98 -2.03
CA LYS A 241 9.23 9.28 -3.46
C LYS A 241 9.38 7.99 -4.25
N TRP A 242 8.25 7.46 -4.72
CA TRP A 242 8.21 6.22 -5.50
C TRP A 242 8.13 6.47 -7.00
N GLN A 243 8.94 7.37 -7.53
CA GLN A 243 9.03 7.68 -8.97
C GLN A 243 10.14 6.86 -9.64
N SER A 244 10.11 6.74 -10.98
CA SER A 244 11.11 5.93 -11.71
C SER A 244 12.29 6.74 -12.22
N THR A 245 12.21 8.07 -12.17
CA THR A 245 13.14 8.96 -12.88
C THR A 245 13.65 10.12 -12.05
N GLN A 246 13.03 10.41 -10.90
CA GLN A 246 13.37 11.57 -10.08
C GLN A 246 13.76 11.13 -8.68
N PRO A 247 15.03 11.32 -8.26
CA PRO A 247 15.45 11.10 -6.89
C PRO A 247 14.82 12.14 -5.96
N PHE A 248 14.84 11.85 -4.66
CA PHE A 248 14.46 12.82 -3.64
C PHE A 248 15.46 13.97 -3.63
N ASP A 249 14.99 15.21 -3.72
CA ASP A 249 15.85 16.39 -3.88
C ASP A 249 15.69 17.44 -2.76
N GLN A 250 16.36 18.59 -2.93
CA GLN A 250 16.30 19.69 -1.97
C GLN A 250 14.91 20.34 -1.87
N HIS A 251 14.12 20.31 -2.95
CA HIS A 251 12.76 20.84 -2.95
C HIS A 251 11.84 19.92 -2.13
N ASP A 252 11.96 18.61 -2.33
CA ASP A 252 11.26 17.61 -1.51
C ASP A 252 11.63 17.74 -0.02
N TYR A 253 12.92 17.93 0.27
CA TYR A 253 13.41 18.16 1.63
C TYR A 253 12.79 19.43 2.26
N ALA A 254 12.80 20.55 1.54
CA ALA A 254 12.24 21.81 2.04
C ALA A 254 10.73 21.69 2.30
N ALA A 255 10.00 20.96 1.45
CA ALA A 255 8.59 20.66 1.68
C ALA A 255 8.40 19.81 2.94
N LEU A 256 9.21 18.74 3.10
CA LEU A 256 9.17 17.89 4.29
C LEU A 256 9.42 18.70 5.57
N VAL A 257 10.50 19.49 5.63
CA VAL A 257 10.84 20.34 6.79
C VAL A 257 9.70 21.29 7.16
N ARG A 258 9.05 21.90 6.16
CA ARG A 258 7.90 22.77 6.41
C ARG A 258 6.74 21.99 7.02
N ASP A 259 6.42 20.83 6.43
CA ASP A 259 5.19 20.10 6.70
C ASP A 259 5.23 19.32 8.02
N VAL A 260 6.41 18.78 8.40
CA VAL A 260 6.58 18.02 9.65
C VAL A 260 6.34 18.84 10.92
N THR A 261 6.47 20.18 10.84
CA THR A 261 6.20 21.07 11.96
C THR A 261 4.75 21.02 12.44
N ALA A 262 3.83 20.52 11.61
CA ALA A 262 2.44 20.33 11.97
C ALA A 262 2.18 19.04 12.77
N VAL A 263 3.13 18.10 12.80
CA VAL A 263 2.96 16.81 13.46
C VAL A 263 3.15 16.98 14.98
N PRO A 264 2.16 16.61 15.81
CA PRO A 264 2.31 16.70 17.26
C PRO A 264 3.47 15.82 17.76
N GLY A 265 4.35 16.37 18.60
CA GLY A 265 5.51 15.65 19.12
C GLY A 265 6.76 15.68 18.21
N PHE A 266 6.71 16.41 17.09
CA PHE A 266 7.90 16.75 16.32
C PHE A 266 8.78 17.76 17.08
N ASP A 267 10.08 17.48 17.14
CA ASP A 267 11.09 18.40 17.67
C ASP A 267 12.44 18.25 16.94
N THR A 268 13.47 18.97 17.40
CA THR A 268 14.80 18.96 16.77
C THR A 268 15.55 17.63 16.89
N SER A 269 15.07 16.70 17.72
CA SER A 269 15.60 15.35 17.85
C SER A 269 14.93 14.36 16.89
N THR A 270 13.83 14.75 16.22
CA THR A 270 13.16 13.92 15.22
C THR A 270 14.00 13.85 13.94
N GLU A 271 14.39 12.64 13.54
CA GLU A 271 15.11 12.42 12.29
C GLU A 271 14.19 12.59 11.07
N LEU A 272 14.75 13.16 9.98
CA LEU A 272 14.03 13.31 8.72
C LEU A 272 14.45 12.23 7.73
N LEU A 273 13.49 11.48 7.21
CA LEU A 273 13.74 10.39 6.26
C LEU A 273 13.39 10.79 4.82
N ALA A 274 14.31 10.51 3.90
CA ALA A 274 14.08 10.51 2.48
C ALA A 274 13.96 9.06 1.99
N ILE A 275 12.73 8.56 1.83
CA ILE A 275 12.50 7.22 1.31
C ILE A 275 12.30 7.32 -0.19
N SER A 276 13.21 6.74 -0.97
CA SER A 276 13.21 6.95 -2.43
C SER A 276 13.49 5.68 -3.21
N ARG A 277 12.69 5.48 -4.27
CA ARG A 277 12.90 4.38 -5.22
C ARG A 277 14.15 4.57 -6.07
N THR A 278 14.55 5.81 -6.34
CA THR A 278 15.66 6.17 -7.25
C THR A 278 16.82 6.85 -6.51
N GLY A 279 16.83 6.77 -5.18
CA GLY A 279 17.85 7.38 -4.33
C GLY A 279 17.59 8.86 -4.04
N THR A 280 18.57 9.48 -3.38
CA THR A 280 18.50 10.84 -2.86
C THR A 280 19.65 11.65 -3.43
N VAL A 281 19.40 12.91 -3.81
CA VAL A 281 20.44 13.81 -4.33
C VAL A 281 21.48 14.08 -3.24
N ALA A 282 22.76 14.09 -3.62
CA ALA A 282 23.85 14.36 -2.70
C ALA A 282 23.70 15.74 -2.03
N GLY A 283 23.94 15.80 -0.71
CA GLY A 283 23.86 17.02 0.07
C GLY A 283 22.49 17.34 0.67
N VAL A 284 21.44 16.55 0.37
CA VAL A 284 20.16 16.63 1.07
C VAL A 284 20.34 16.17 2.52
N PRO A 285 20.00 16.99 3.54
CA PRO A 285 20.23 16.65 4.95
C PRO A 285 19.09 15.82 5.54
N ALA A 286 18.86 14.64 4.94
CA ALA A 286 17.90 13.63 5.41
C ALA A 286 18.56 12.25 5.39
N HIS A 287 18.13 11.39 6.31
CA HIS A 287 18.52 9.98 6.32
C HIS A 287 17.88 9.30 5.10
N SER A 288 18.71 8.77 4.19
CA SER A 288 18.23 8.16 2.95
C SER A 288 17.92 6.68 3.15
N ILE A 289 16.70 6.26 2.80
CA ILE A 289 16.30 4.85 2.78
C ILE A 289 16.00 4.44 1.34
N GLY A 290 16.76 3.49 0.81
CA GLY A 290 16.65 2.97 -0.54
C GLY A 290 15.86 1.67 -0.64
N THR A 291 15.65 1.18 -1.86
CA THR A 291 14.89 -0.06 -2.10
C THR A 291 15.58 -1.30 -1.53
N GLU A 292 16.91 -1.35 -1.53
CA GLU A 292 17.66 -2.49 -0.99
C GLU A 292 17.54 -2.59 0.54
N ASP A 293 17.54 -1.45 1.24
CA ASP A 293 17.29 -1.39 2.68
C ASP A 293 15.88 -1.94 2.97
N LEU A 294 14.89 -1.41 2.25
CA LEU A 294 13.49 -1.83 2.36
C LEU A 294 13.30 -3.31 2.09
N LEU A 295 13.96 -3.89 1.08
CA LEU A 295 13.85 -5.32 0.78
C LEU A 295 14.55 -6.18 1.84
N THR A 296 15.69 -5.70 2.35
CA THR A 296 16.48 -6.43 3.36
C THR A 296 15.71 -6.61 4.67
N ALA A 297 14.86 -5.64 5.05
CA ALA A 297 13.92 -5.76 6.18
C ALA A 297 13.01 -7.01 6.14
N TRP A 298 12.83 -7.61 4.96
CA TRP A 298 12.01 -8.81 4.77
C TRP A 298 12.82 -10.12 4.74
N ARG A 299 14.15 -10.03 4.75
CA ARG A 299 15.05 -11.18 4.80
C ARG A 299 15.36 -11.62 6.23
N SER A 300 15.32 -10.68 7.19
CA SER A 300 15.94 -10.83 8.51
C SER A 300 15.03 -11.34 9.64
N LEU A 301 13.82 -11.86 9.38
CA LEU A 301 12.97 -12.43 10.44
C LEU A 301 12.56 -13.89 10.17
N PRO A 302 12.78 -14.83 11.10
CA PRO A 302 12.06 -16.10 11.10
C PRO A 302 10.57 -15.80 11.34
N ARG A 303 9.70 -16.58 10.68
CA ARG A 303 8.25 -16.53 10.88
C ARG A 303 7.92 -16.86 12.34
N ASN A 304 7.84 -15.85 13.20
CA ASN A 304 7.23 -16.01 14.50
C ASN A 304 5.73 -16.17 14.28
N GLY A 305 5.25 -17.41 14.33
CA GLY A 305 3.84 -17.73 14.36
C GLY A 305 3.17 -16.97 15.50
N HIS A 306 2.19 -16.13 15.16
CA HIS A 306 1.24 -15.67 16.17
C HIS A 306 0.29 -16.83 16.50
N PRO A 307 -0.04 -17.05 17.79
CA PRO A 307 -1.02 -18.05 18.17
C PRO A 307 -2.41 -17.63 17.67
N ALA A 308 -3.24 -18.64 17.44
CA ALA A 308 -4.61 -18.55 16.96
C ALA A 308 -5.54 -17.74 17.87
#